data_AF-A0A970A2T6-F1
#
_entry.id   AF-A0A970A2T6-F1
#
_cell.length_a   1.000
_cell.length_b   1.000
_cell.length_c   1.000
_cell.angle_alpha   90.00
_cell.angle_beta   90.00
_cell.angle_gamma   90.00
#
_symmetry.space_group_name_H-M   'P 1'
#
loop_
_entity.id
_entity.type
_entity.pdbx_description
1 polymer ?
#
loop_
_entity_poly.entity_id
_entity_poly.type
_entity_poly.pdbx_seq_one_letter_code
_entity_poly.pdbx_strand_id
1 'polypeptide(L)'
;MKHDNNHLTKRLSVVLLMIFFIQFLITGCSDNFVADTGYNLDEELNIPKVVFVFDDSEMSKDAKPVMSELRNKYQEQAKFYFIDSKTDEARPVVEEYGLTKSDDYPYIAIEDASGMSSRSIHGFNSITRQSIEDYILQAVRDSTIPEGFDGQWEVVSTQPKGDGLNSTAYGIIINSGDKIQFIDGRIVQFGAFRMKYELTGDNEIHMVIDSTNSMVFTYEISENTLILENNFVIVKANKE
;
A
#
# COMPACT_ATOMS: atom_id res chain seq x y z
N MET A 1 24.98 -30.80 28.70
CA MET A 1 23.67 -30.20 28.36
C MET A 1 23.60 -30.06 26.85
N LYS A 2 22.74 -30.82 26.17
CA LYS A 2 22.45 -30.65 24.74
C LYS A 2 21.32 -29.63 24.63
N HIS A 3 21.59 -28.46 24.06
CA HIS A 3 20.56 -27.47 23.78
C HIS A 3 19.73 -27.90 22.56
N ASP A 4 18.42 -27.97 22.74
CA ASP A 4 17.44 -28.30 21.70
C ASP A 4 17.34 -27.17 20.66
N ASN A 5 18.16 -27.26 19.60
CA ASN A 5 18.06 -26.40 18.41
C ASN A 5 16.86 -26.76 17.50
N ASN A 6 16.03 -27.74 17.89
CA ASN A 6 14.90 -28.23 17.11
C ASN A 6 13.67 -27.32 17.13
N HIS A 7 13.58 -26.39 18.09
CA HIS A 7 12.40 -25.54 18.23
C HIS A 7 12.49 -24.24 17.43
N LEU A 8 13.70 -23.75 17.16
CA LEU A 8 13.94 -22.52 16.38
C LEU A 8 13.79 -22.78 14.88
N THR A 9 14.34 -23.90 14.39
CA THR A 9 14.25 -24.33 12.99
C THR A 9 12.81 -24.59 12.55
N LYS A 10 11.99 -25.22 13.40
CA LYS A 10 10.56 -25.45 13.09
C LYS A 10 9.75 -24.16 12.95
N ARG A 11 10.05 -23.12 13.74
CA ARG A 11 9.34 -21.83 13.64
C ARG A 11 9.74 -21.04 12.40
N LEU A 12 11.01 -21.08 12.02
CA LEU A 12 11.50 -20.43 10.80
C LEU A 12 10.91 -21.09 9.54
N SER A 13 10.75 -22.42 9.53
CA SER A 13 10.16 -23.15 8.40
C SER A 13 8.67 -22.85 8.20
N VAL A 14 7.90 -22.59 9.26
CA VAL A 14 6.46 -22.26 9.14
C VAL A 14 6.26 -20.85 8.59
N VAL A 15 7.09 -19.89 9.00
CA VAL A 15 7.05 -18.51 8.49
C VAL A 15 7.43 -18.46 7.01
N LEU A 16 8.48 -19.19 6.59
CA LEU A 16 8.88 -19.30 5.18
C LEU A 16 7.82 -19.98 4.31
N LEU A 17 7.12 -20.99 4.84
CA LEU A 17 6.04 -21.67 4.11
C LEU A 17 4.80 -20.78 3.93
N MET A 18 4.47 -19.93 4.93
CA MET A 18 3.39 -18.95 4.80
C MET A 18 3.73 -17.84 3.79
N ILE A 19 4.99 -17.37 3.76
CA ILE A 19 5.44 -16.39 2.76
C ILE A 19 5.36 -16.97 1.34
N PHE A 20 5.69 -18.25 1.15
CA PHE A 20 5.54 -18.93 -0.15
C PHE A 20 4.09 -19.14 -0.58
N PHE A 21 3.16 -19.36 0.37
CA PHE A 21 1.73 -19.53 0.06
C PHE A 21 1.04 -18.21 -0.29
N ILE A 22 1.49 -17.08 0.27
CA ILE A 22 0.99 -15.75 -0.08
C ILE A 22 1.46 -15.35 -1.50
N GLN A 23 2.65 -15.79 -1.93
CA GLN A 23 3.12 -15.54 -3.31
C GLN A 23 2.40 -16.39 -4.37
N PHE A 24 1.77 -17.52 -4.02
CA PHE A 24 1.09 -18.39 -4.97
C PHE A 24 -0.37 -17.99 -5.27
N LEU A 25 -0.93 -17.02 -4.54
CA LEU A 25 -2.26 -16.45 -4.79
C LEU A 25 -2.22 -15.25 -5.75
N ILE A 26 -1.03 -14.86 -6.23
CA ILE A 26 -0.83 -13.77 -7.18
C ILE A 26 -0.59 -14.40 -8.56
N THR A 27 -1.67 -14.78 -9.24
CA THR A 27 -1.59 -15.06 -10.68
C THR A 27 -2.73 -14.37 -11.40
N GLY A 28 -2.45 -13.14 -11.84
CA GLY A 28 -2.74 -12.58 -13.16
C GLY A 28 -4.19 -12.58 -13.63
N CYS A 29 -4.73 -11.37 -13.79
CA CYS A 29 -5.80 -11.09 -14.74
C CYS A 29 -5.42 -11.62 -16.14
N SER A 30 -6.40 -12.10 -16.92
CA SER A 30 -6.14 -12.54 -18.29
C SER A 30 -5.72 -11.36 -19.19
N ASP A 31 -4.85 -11.60 -20.17
CA ASP A 31 -4.34 -10.57 -21.10
C ASP A 31 -5.47 -9.79 -21.81
N ASN A 32 -6.64 -10.42 -22.02
CA ASN A 32 -7.81 -9.77 -22.63
C ASN A 32 -8.50 -8.76 -21.70
N PHE A 33 -8.51 -9.00 -20.39
CA PHE A 33 -9.14 -8.09 -19.43
C PHE A 33 -8.35 -6.79 -19.24
N VAL A 34 -7.02 -6.91 -19.19
CA VAL A 34 -6.11 -5.76 -19.11
C VAL A 34 -6.23 -4.92 -20.39
N ALA A 35 -6.39 -5.56 -21.56
CA ALA A 35 -6.57 -4.87 -22.83
C ALA A 35 -7.89 -4.08 -22.91
N ASP A 36 -8.99 -4.62 -22.38
CA ASP A 36 -10.33 -4.01 -22.50
C ASP A 36 -10.65 -2.99 -21.41
N THR A 37 -10.13 -3.18 -20.19
CA THR A 37 -10.40 -2.28 -19.05
C THR A 37 -9.23 -1.39 -18.68
N GLY A 38 -8.02 -1.72 -19.15
CA GLY A 38 -6.77 -1.14 -18.65
C GLY A 38 -6.44 -1.54 -17.21
N TYR A 39 -7.32 -2.27 -16.51
CA TYR A 39 -7.15 -2.62 -15.11
C TYR A 39 -6.25 -3.83 -15.00
N ASN A 40 -5.08 -3.63 -14.40
CA ASN A 40 -4.16 -4.69 -14.05
C ASN A 40 -3.98 -4.68 -12.52
N LEU A 41 -4.34 -5.80 -11.89
CA LEU A 41 -4.16 -6.02 -10.45
C LEU A 41 -2.69 -5.95 -10.04
N ASP A 42 -1.81 -6.37 -10.93
CA ASP A 42 -0.36 -6.38 -10.75
C ASP A 42 0.29 -5.06 -11.23
N GLU A 43 -0.49 -4.02 -11.55
CA GLU A 43 0.05 -2.71 -11.94
C GLU A 43 0.66 -2.00 -10.72
N GLU A 44 1.99 -1.91 -10.66
CA GLU A 44 2.71 -0.99 -9.77
C GLU A 44 2.35 0.44 -10.15
N LEU A 45 1.67 1.15 -9.25
CA LEU A 45 1.19 2.49 -9.52
C LEU A 45 1.53 3.44 -8.39
N ASN A 46 2.47 4.35 -8.64
CA ASN A 46 2.77 5.44 -7.73
C ASN A 46 1.66 6.53 -7.68
N ILE A 47 0.42 6.20 -8.09
CA ILE A 47 -0.74 7.09 -8.07
C ILE A 47 -2.02 6.32 -7.67
N PRO A 48 -2.94 6.95 -6.91
CA PRO A 48 -4.18 6.32 -6.46
C PRO A 48 -5.03 5.76 -7.60
N LYS A 49 -5.79 4.69 -7.30
CA LYS A 49 -6.75 4.08 -8.24
C LYS A 49 -8.18 4.32 -7.76
N VAL A 50 -9.08 4.59 -8.70
CA VAL A 50 -10.51 4.68 -8.47
C VAL A 50 -11.18 3.65 -9.37
N VAL A 51 -11.65 2.57 -8.78
CA VAL A 51 -12.32 1.46 -9.48
C VAL A 51 -13.81 1.63 -9.32
N PHE A 52 -14.51 1.87 -10.43
CA PHE A 52 -15.95 1.95 -10.51
C PHE A 52 -16.50 0.72 -11.22
N VAL A 53 -17.10 -0.19 -10.45
CA VAL A 53 -17.77 -1.38 -10.98
C VAL A 53 -19.27 -1.10 -11.06
N PHE A 54 -19.84 -1.23 -12.24
CA PHE A 54 -21.23 -0.87 -12.51
C PHE A 54 -22.00 -2.00 -13.19
N ASP A 55 -23.32 -1.89 -13.15
CA ASP A 55 -24.27 -2.80 -13.79
C ASP A 55 -25.33 -2.00 -14.57
N ASP A 56 -26.44 -2.63 -14.95
CA ASP A 56 -27.54 -1.98 -15.68
C ASP A 56 -28.57 -1.28 -14.79
N SER A 57 -28.35 -1.23 -13.47
CA SER A 57 -29.28 -0.57 -12.56
C SER A 57 -29.38 0.93 -12.83
N GLU A 58 -30.52 1.53 -12.49
CA GLU A 58 -30.69 2.99 -12.60
C GLU A 58 -29.66 3.75 -11.74
N MET A 59 -29.29 3.18 -10.58
CA MET A 59 -28.25 3.75 -9.72
C MET A 59 -26.88 3.79 -10.40
N SER A 60 -26.50 2.73 -11.13
CA SER A 60 -25.28 2.71 -11.94
C SER A 60 -25.31 3.74 -13.07
N LYS A 61 -26.48 3.93 -13.71
CA LYS A 61 -26.67 4.95 -14.75
C LYS A 61 -26.55 6.37 -14.20
N ASP A 62 -27.06 6.62 -13.00
CA ASP A 62 -26.96 7.92 -12.32
C ASP A 62 -25.53 8.23 -11.84
N ALA A 63 -24.80 7.20 -11.39
CA ALA A 63 -23.42 7.34 -10.89
C ALA A 63 -22.40 7.58 -12.02
N LYS A 64 -22.59 6.95 -13.18
CA LYS A 64 -21.61 6.94 -14.29
C LYS A 64 -21.22 8.34 -14.80
N PRO A 65 -22.13 9.31 -14.97
CA PRO A 65 -21.78 10.69 -15.31
C PRO A 65 -20.91 11.37 -14.23
N VAL A 66 -21.25 11.17 -12.95
CA VAL A 66 -20.49 11.74 -11.83
C VAL A 66 -19.06 11.21 -11.81
N MET A 67 -18.88 9.91 -11.96
CA MET A 67 -17.55 9.29 -12.02
C MET A 67 -16.76 9.75 -13.25
N SER A 68 -17.43 9.97 -14.38
CA SER A 68 -16.79 10.47 -15.60
C SER A 68 -16.29 11.91 -15.44
N GLU A 69 -17.04 12.77 -14.75
CA GLU A 69 -16.60 14.12 -14.41
C GLU A 69 -15.40 14.12 -13.45
N LEU A 70 -15.41 13.25 -12.43
CA LEU A 70 -14.29 13.10 -11.50
C LEU A 70 -13.04 12.59 -12.21
N ARG A 71 -13.17 11.61 -13.12
CA ARG A 71 -12.05 11.16 -13.96
C ARG A 71 -11.42 12.31 -14.72
N ASN A 72 -12.22 13.11 -15.42
CA ASN A 72 -11.69 14.24 -16.20
C ASN A 72 -10.98 15.28 -15.31
N LYS A 73 -11.47 15.48 -14.08
CA LYS A 73 -10.88 16.41 -13.12
C LYS A 73 -9.56 15.92 -12.52
N TYR A 74 -9.40 14.62 -12.30
CA TYR A 74 -8.28 14.04 -11.55
C TYR A 74 -7.39 13.07 -12.36
N GLN A 75 -7.56 12.97 -13.68
CA GLN A 75 -6.82 12.03 -14.53
C GLN A 75 -5.28 12.16 -14.48
N GLU A 76 -4.74 13.30 -14.07
CA GLU A 76 -3.29 13.50 -13.88
C GLU A 76 -2.80 13.05 -12.49
N GLN A 77 -3.73 12.87 -11.54
CA GLN A 77 -3.44 12.62 -10.12
C GLN A 77 -3.92 11.22 -9.65
N ALA A 78 -4.88 10.62 -10.35
CA ALA A 78 -5.40 9.29 -10.06
C ALA A 78 -5.81 8.55 -11.34
N LYS A 79 -5.69 7.23 -11.34
CA LYS A 79 -6.20 6.37 -12.42
C LYS A 79 -7.64 5.97 -12.14
N PHE A 80 -8.47 6.00 -13.18
CA PHE A 80 -9.87 5.63 -13.08
C PHE A 80 -10.16 4.43 -13.98
N TYR A 81 -10.79 3.42 -13.40
CA TYR A 81 -11.20 2.20 -14.09
C TYR A 81 -12.71 2.08 -14.03
N PHE A 82 -13.32 1.83 -15.20
CA PHE A 82 -14.75 1.68 -15.36
C PHE A 82 -15.00 0.25 -15.80
N ILE A 83 -15.55 -0.56 -14.92
CA ILE A 83 -15.68 -2.00 -15.09
C ILE A 83 -17.16 -2.34 -15.15
N ASP A 84 -17.60 -2.90 -16.28
CA ASP A 84 -18.96 -3.41 -16.43
C ASP A 84 -19.00 -4.83 -15.83
N SER A 85 -19.73 -5.00 -14.73
CA SER A 85 -19.86 -6.27 -14.00
C SER A 85 -20.40 -7.42 -14.84
N LYS A 86 -21.00 -7.15 -16.00
CA LYS A 86 -21.60 -8.16 -16.88
C LYS A 86 -20.62 -8.80 -17.84
N THR A 87 -19.41 -8.25 -17.97
CA THR A 87 -18.41 -8.80 -18.90
C THR A 87 -17.69 -9.97 -18.22
N ASP A 88 -17.41 -11.04 -18.98
CA ASP A 88 -16.69 -12.21 -18.45
C ASP A 88 -15.30 -11.82 -17.93
N GLU A 89 -14.73 -10.77 -18.52
CA GLU A 89 -13.45 -10.21 -18.17
C GLU A 89 -13.48 -9.52 -16.80
N ALA A 90 -14.62 -8.93 -16.37
CA ALA A 90 -14.75 -8.28 -15.06
C ALA A 90 -14.80 -9.27 -13.87
N ARG A 91 -15.01 -10.56 -14.14
CA ARG A 91 -15.20 -11.59 -13.11
C ARG A 91 -14.10 -11.63 -12.03
N PRO A 92 -12.78 -11.56 -12.34
CA PRO A 92 -11.75 -11.58 -11.31
C PRO A 92 -11.88 -10.41 -10.32
N VAL A 93 -12.24 -9.23 -10.81
CA VAL A 93 -12.41 -8.02 -9.98
C VAL A 93 -13.68 -8.10 -9.14
N VAL A 94 -14.76 -8.59 -9.73
CA VAL A 94 -16.02 -8.88 -9.03
C VAL A 94 -15.79 -9.88 -7.89
N GLU A 95 -15.03 -10.95 -8.15
CA GLU A 95 -14.67 -11.97 -7.16
C GLU A 95 -13.75 -11.40 -6.06
N GLU A 96 -12.74 -10.62 -6.42
CA GLU A 96 -11.79 -10.00 -5.48
C GLU A 96 -12.47 -9.04 -4.50
N TYR A 97 -13.37 -8.19 -5.00
CA TYR A 97 -14.15 -7.29 -4.14
C TYR A 97 -15.38 -7.95 -3.51
N GLY A 98 -15.62 -9.25 -3.77
CA GLY A 98 -16.73 -10.01 -3.18
C GLY A 98 -18.12 -9.53 -3.60
N LEU A 99 -18.25 -8.95 -4.81
CA LEU A 99 -19.49 -8.38 -5.35
C LEU A 99 -20.38 -9.51 -5.87
N THR A 100 -21.22 -10.06 -4.99
CA THR A 100 -21.97 -11.31 -5.26
C THR A 100 -23.46 -11.09 -5.45
N LYS A 101 -23.97 -9.89 -5.18
CA LYS A 101 -25.40 -9.56 -5.23
C LYS A 101 -25.65 -8.31 -6.07
N SER A 102 -26.86 -8.21 -6.62
CA SER A 102 -27.25 -7.06 -7.46
C SER A 102 -27.30 -5.74 -6.70
N ASP A 103 -27.51 -5.76 -5.37
CA ASP A 103 -27.48 -4.59 -4.49
C ASP A 103 -26.06 -4.13 -4.12
N ASP A 104 -25.03 -4.86 -4.53
CA ASP A 104 -23.63 -4.44 -4.39
C ASP A 104 -23.26 -3.34 -5.40
N TYR A 105 -24.10 -3.10 -6.42
CA TYR A 105 -23.83 -2.17 -7.52
C TYR A 105 -24.60 -0.83 -7.40
N PRO A 106 -24.03 0.28 -7.88
CA PRO A 106 -22.63 0.40 -8.28
C PRO A 106 -21.69 0.30 -7.08
N TYR A 107 -20.49 -0.21 -7.32
CA TYR A 107 -19.41 -0.29 -6.34
C TYR A 107 -18.29 0.66 -6.73
N ILE A 108 -17.78 1.42 -5.76
CA ILE A 108 -16.60 2.27 -5.93
C ILE A 108 -15.54 1.87 -4.90
N ALA A 109 -14.38 1.42 -5.36
CA ALA A 109 -13.18 1.31 -4.54
C ALA A 109 -12.25 2.49 -4.85
N ILE A 110 -11.72 3.11 -3.80
CA ILE A 110 -10.65 4.09 -3.89
C ILE A 110 -9.43 3.48 -3.22
N GLU A 111 -8.47 3.09 -4.02
CA GLU A 111 -7.21 2.53 -3.60
C GLU A 111 -6.19 3.67 -3.52
N ASP A 112 -5.40 3.68 -2.45
CA ASP A 112 -4.22 4.51 -2.45
C ASP A 112 -3.19 3.95 -3.46
N ALA A 113 -2.12 4.69 -3.68
CA ALA A 113 -1.11 4.30 -4.66
C ALA A 113 -0.38 2.98 -4.27
N SER A 114 -0.45 2.55 -3.00
CA SER A 114 0.03 1.21 -2.62
C SER A 114 -0.85 0.05 -3.11
N GLY A 115 -1.98 0.34 -3.76
CA GLY A 115 -2.98 -0.65 -4.18
C GLY A 115 -3.85 -1.16 -3.03
N MET A 116 -3.71 -0.59 -1.83
CA MET A 116 -4.60 -0.94 -0.71
C MET A 116 -5.89 -0.13 -0.81
N SER A 117 -7.03 -0.82 -0.76
CA SER A 117 -8.32 -0.15 -0.66
C SER A 117 -8.37 0.74 0.58
N SER A 118 -8.44 2.04 0.35
CA SER A 118 -8.60 3.05 1.40
C SER A 118 -10.07 3.21 1.76
N ARG A 119 -10.98 3.04 0.78
CA ARG A 119 -12.43 3.18 0.92
C ARG A 119 -13.15 2.29 -0.09
N SER A 120 -14.26 1.71 0.38
CA SER A 120 -15.23 0.98 -0.45
C SER A 120 -16.62 1.57 -0.25
N ILE A 121 -17.32 1.80 -1.35
CA ILE A 121 -18.65 2.40 -1.38
C ILE A 121 -19.58 1.46 -2.13
N HIS A 122 -20.67 1.05 -1.47
CA HIS A 122 -21.71 0.21 -2.05
C HIS A 122 -22.96 1.02 -2.33
N GLY A 123 -23.47 0.91 -3.55
CA GLY A 123 -24.61 1.67 -4.03
C GLY A 123 -24.30 3.15 -4.28
N PHE A 124 -25.32 3.84 -4.78
CA PHE A 124 -25.31 5.26 -5.08
C PHE A 124 -26.57 5.93 -4.53
N ASN A 125 -26.73 5.91 -3.21
CA ASN A 125 -27.84 6.57 -2.53
C ASN A 125 -27.41 7.93 -2.01
N SER A 126 -27.50 8.98 -2.83
CA SER A 126 -27.15 10.37 -2.43
C SER A 126 -25.81 10.51 -1.69
N ILE A 127 -24.86 9.60 -1.92
CA ILE A 127 -23.47 9.84 -1.62
C ILE A 127 -23.13 11.04 -2.48
N THR A 128 -23.05 12.19 -1.84
CA THR A 128 -22.86 13.44 -2.55
C THR A 128 -21.54 13.29 -3.29
N ARG A 129 -21.54 13.62 -4.58
CA ARG A 129 -20.33 13.80 -5.40
C ARG A 129 -19.14 14.33 -4.58
N GLN A 130 -19.43 15.28 -3.68
CA GLN A 130 -18.51 15.83 -2.71
C GLN A 130 -17.77 14.78 -1.86
N SER A 131 -18.45 13.80 -1.27
CA SER A 131 -17.80 12.76 -0.46
C SER A 131 -16.86 11.87 -1.27
N ILE A 132 -17.25 11.48 -2.49
CA ILE A 132 -16.36 10.70 -3.37
C ILE A 132 -15.14 11.54 -3.75
N GLU A 133 -15.36 12.81 -4.09
CA GLU A 133 -14.30 13.75 -4.42
C GLU A 133 -13.35 13.99 -3.24
N ASP A 134 -13.87 14.13 -2.02
CA ASP A 134 -13.08 14.30 -0.80
C ASP A 134 -12.20 13.07 -0.53
N TYR A 135 -12.72 11.85 -0.78
CA TYR A 135 -11.94 10.62 -0.65
C TYR A 135 -10.85 10.49 -1.72
N ILE A 136 -11.12 10.89 -2.96
CA ILE A 136 -10.11 10.93 -4.03
C ILE A 136 -9.01 11.93 -3.66
N LEU A 137 -9.39 13.14 -3.22
CA LEU A 137 -8.44 14.17 -2.78
C LEU A 137 -7.60 13.69 -1.59
N GLN A 138 -8.21 12.98 -0.64
CA GLN A 138 -7.49 12.38 0.46
C GLN A 138 -6.47 11.36 -0.06
N ALA A 139 -6.88 10.41 -0.90
CA ALA A 139 -5.96 9.43 -1.48
C ALA A 139 -4.80 10.08 -2.27
N VAL A 140 -5.06 11.14 -3.02
CA VAL A 140 -4.03 11.92 -3.74
C VAL A 140 -3.06 12.62 -2.77
N ARG A 141 -3.58 13.29 -1.74
CA ARG A 141 -2.72 13.91 -0.72
C ARG A 141 -1.86 12.87 -0.01
N ASP A 142 -2.48 11.75 0.34
CA ASP A 142 -1.83 10.66 1.03
C ASP A 142 -0.79 9.95 0.16
N SER A 143 -0.90 10.02 -1.17
CA SER A 143 0.11 9.51 -2.11
C SER A 143 1.32 10.42 -2.31
N THR A 144 1.32 11.63 -1.71
CA THR A 144 2.44 12.57 -1.84
C THR A 144 3.56 12.15 -0.89
N ILE A 145 4.71 11.76 -1.45
CA ILE A 145 5.91 11.53 -0.65
C ILE A 145 6.37 12.87 -0.06
N PRO A 146 6.61 12.96 1.26
CA PRO A 146 7.12 14.16 1.89
C PRO A 146 8.43 14.63 1.26
N GLU A 147 8.60 15.95 1.14
CA GLU A 147 9.79 16.54 0.49
C GLU A 147 11.07 16.02 1.14
N GLY A 148 12.02 15.60 0.30
CA GLY A 148 13.30 15.05 0.74
C GLY A 148 13.31 13.55 0.98
N PHE A 149 12.16 12.85 0.98
CA PHE A 149 12.09 11.38 1.10
C PHE A 149 12.00 10.64 -0.25
N ASP A 150 11.89 11.38 -1.35
CA ASP A 150 11.85 10.85 -2.71
C ASP A 150 13.12 10.05 -3.05
N GLY A 151 12.97 9.01 -3.88
CA GLY A 151 14.06 8.16 -4.34
C GLY A 151 14.35 6.95 -3.44
N GLN A 152 15.52 6.35 -3.64
CA GLN A 152 16.00 5.22 -2.87
C GLN A 152 17.19 5.64 -2.01
N TRP A 153 17.26 5.04 -0.82
CA TRP A 153 18.32 5.27 0.15
C TRP A 153 19.02 3.96 0.45
N GLU A 154 20.34 3.92 0.37
CA GLU A 154 21.12 2.76 0.78
C GLU A 154 21.56 2.91 2.24
N VAL A 155 21.23 1.94 3.09
CA VAL A 155 21.68 1.90 4.47
C VAL A 155 23.20 1.74 4.51
N VAL A 156 23.90 2.76 4.99
CA VAL A 156 25.36 2.73 5.15
C VAL A 156 25.78 2.25 6.53
N SER A 157 24.92 2.40 7.54
CA SER A 157 25.21 1.87 8.88
C SER A 157 23.96 1.69 9.72
N THR A 158 23.95 0.61 10.51
CA THR A 158 22.98 0.38 11.59
C THR A 158 23.75 0.22 12.90
N GLN A 159 23.59 1.17 13.82
CA GLN A 159 24.29 1.20 15.10
C GLN A 159 23.31 0.92 16.24
N PRO A 160 23.43 -0.22 16.95
CA PRO A 160 22.61 -0.49 18.12
C PRO A 160 23.00 0.45 19.28
N LYS A 161 22.02 0.93 20.03
CA LYS A 161 22.22 1.76 21.24
C LYS A 161 22.40 0.94 22.53
N GLY A 162 22.35 -0.39 22.44
CA GLY A 162 22.56 -1.30 23.56
C GLY A 162 22.47 -2.76 23.15
N ASP A 163 22.63 -3.65 24.14
CA ASP A 163 22.77 -5.10 23.91
C ASP A 163 21.46 -5.88 24.15
N GLY A 164 20.32 -5.19 24.14
CA GLY A 164 19.01 -5.78 24.39
C GLY A 164 18.41 -6.50 23.18
N LEU A 165 17.49 -7.44 23.41
CA LEU A 165 16.79 -8.20 22.37
C LEU A 165 16.18 -7.29 21.28
N ASN A 166 15.63 -6.14 21.66
CA ASN A 166 15.07 -5.18 20.71
C ASN A 166 16.15 -4.57 19.81
N SER A 167 17.28 -4.12 20.36
CA SER A 167 18.41 -3.59 19.56
C SER A 167 18.95 -4.63 18.58
N THR A 168 19.04 -5.90 18.99
CA THR A 168 19.40 -7.00 18.08
C THR A 168 18.35 -7.21 16.99
N ALA A 169 17.05 -7.19 17.33
CA ALA A 169 15.97 -7.37 16.37
C ALA A 169 15.97 -6.27 15.29
N TYR A 170 16.13 -4.99 15.68
CA TYR A 170 16.26 -3.89 14.75
C TYR A 170 17.47 -4.04 13.82
N GLY A 171 18.61 -4.47 14.36
CA GLY A 171 19.81 -4.75 13.56
C GLY A 171 19.60 -5.86 12.54
N ILE A 172 18.71 -6.84 12.80
CA ILE A 172 18.37 -7.89 11.83
C ILE A 172 17.43 -7.36 10.74
N ILE A 173 16.49 -6.48 11.09
CA ILE A 173 15.48 -5.94 10.16
C ILE A 173 16.11 -4.93 9.20
N ILE A 174 17.09 -4.15 9.66
CA ILE A 174 17.71 -3.06 8.91
C ILE A 174 19.24 -3.22 8.94
N ASN A 175 19.83 -3.70 7.85
CA ASN A 175 21.26 -3.94 7.72
C ASN A 175 21.92 -2.98 6.73
N SER A 176 23.24 -2.85 6.82
CA SER A 176 24.02 -2.16 5.80
C SER A 176 23.85 -2.82 4.43
N GLY A 177 23.64 -2.01 3.40
CA GLY A 177 23.33 -2.42 2.03
C GLY A 177 21.84 -2.58 1.74
N ASP A 178 20.98 -2.58 2.76
CA ASP A 178 19.53 -2.58 2.56
C ASP A 178 19.08 -1.26 1.91
N LYS A 179 18.04 -1.35 1.09
CA LYS A 179 17.41 -0.20 0.45
C LYS A 179 16.22 0.26 1.28
N ILE A 180 16.14 1.55 1.55
CA ILE A 180 14.97 2.23 2.09
C ILE A 180 14.30 2.99 0.96
N GLN A 181 13.02 2.76 0.75
CA GLN A 181 12.24 3.50 -0.24
C GLN A 181 10.91 3.92 0.36
N PHE A 182 10.62 5.22 0.28
CA PHE A 182 9.31 5.76 0.61
C PHE A 182 8.47 5.71 -0.65
N ILE A 183 7.35 5.02 -0.55
CA ILE A 183 6.44 4.73 -1.63
C ILE A 183 5.12 5.38 -1.22
N ASP A 184 4.66 6.30 -2.07
CA ASP A 184 3.28 6.77 -2.05
C ASP A 184 2.80 7.37 -0.71
N GLY A 185 3.69 8.10 -0.01
CA GLY A 185 3.36 8.83 1.23
C GLY A 185 2.92 7.99 2.43
N ARG A 186 2.81 6.66 2.28
CA ARG A 186 2.28 5.74 3.30
C ARG A 186 2.98 4.41 3.41
N ILE A 187 3.76 3.99 2.43
CA ILE A 187 4.53 2.74 2.53
C ILE A 187 6.00 3.08 2.59
N VAL A 188 6.70 2.44 3.51
CA VAL A 188 8.16 2.43 3.53
C VAL A 188 8.62 1.00 3.39
N GLN A 189 9.54 0.80 2.45
CA GLN A 189 10.18 -0.47 2.21
C GLN A 189 11.59 -0.46 2.80
N PHE A 190 11.94 -1.46 3.61
CA PHE A 190 13.29 -1.74 4.12
C PHE A 190 13.73 -3.12 3.62
N GLY A 191 14.66 -3.16 2.66
CA GLY A 191 15.06 -4.42 2.03
C GLY A 191 13.83 -5.15 1.45
N ALA A 192 13.50 -6.31 2.04
CA ALA A 192 12.35 -7.13 1.64
C ALA A 192 11.04 -6.83 2.41
N PHE A 193 11.07 -5.96 3.42
CA PHE A 193 9.91 -5.66 4.26
C PHE A 193 9.21 -4.39 3.80
N ARG A 194 7.88 -4.45 3.60
CA ARG A 194 7.03 -3.28 3.32
C ARG A 194 6.12 -3.03 4.52
N MET A 195 6.05 -1.78 4.97
CA MET A 195 5.29 -1.38 6.14
C MET A 195 4.52 -0.10 5.86
N LYS A 196 3.36 0.06 6.50
CA LYS A 196 2.69 1.35 6.52
C LYS A 196 3.50 2.32 7.37
N TYR A 197 3.56 3.58 6.99
CA TYR A 197 4.12 4.64 7.81
C TYR A 197 3.20 5.86 7.84
N GLU A 198 3.32 6.62 8.91
CA GLU A 198 2.76 7.95 9.06
C GLU A 198 3.87 8.89 9.52
N LEU A 199 3.96 10.08 8.91
CA LEU A 199 4.79 11.15 9.46
C LEU A 199 3.99 11.97 10.45
N THR A 200 4.55 12.20 11.62
CA THR A 200 4.00 13.17 12.58
C THR A 200 4.69 14.52 12.42
N GLY A 201 4.04 15.59 12.90
CA GLY A 201 4.58 16.95 12.84
C GLY A 201 5.88 17.17 13.64
N ASP A 202 6.33 16.18 14.41
CA ASP A 202 7.50 16.25 15.29
C ASP A 202 8.74 15.54 14.69
N ASN A 203 8.80 15.41 13.37
CA ASN A 203 9.83 14.65 12.64
C ASN A 203 9.91 13.18 13.09
N GLU A 204 8.76 12.54 13.29
CA GLU A 204 8.73 11.10 13.56
C GLU A 204 8.10 10.33 12.39
N ILE A 205 8.65 9.15 12.14
CA ILE A 205 8.09 8.12 11.25
C ILE A 205 7.52 7.01 12.12
N HIS A 206 6.20 6.86 12.07
CA HIS A 206 5.47 5.80 12.76
C HIS A 206 5.21 4.67 11.78
N MET A 207 6.03 3.63 11.82
CA MET A 207 5.88 2.46 10.96
C MET A 207 5.02 1.40 11.63
N VAL A 208 3.95 0.97 10.96
CA VAL A 208 2.99 -0.02 11.43
C VAL A 208 3.28 -1.36 10.75
N ILE A 209 3.61 -2.38 11.55
CA ILE A 209 3.83 -3.76 11.09
C ILE A 209 2.50 -4.54 11.14
N ASP A 210 1.71 -4.33 12.20
CA ASP A 210 0.36 -4.86 12.39
C ASP A 210 -0.47 -3.93 13.29
N SER A 211 -1.74 -4.28 13.58
CA SER A 211 -2.65 -3.43 14.39
C SER A 211 -2.18 -3.13 15.82
N THR A 212 -1.10 -3.77 16.28
CA THR A 212 -0.60 -3.69 17.66
C THR A 212 0.87 -3.31 17.77
N ASN A 213 1.67 -3.52 16.71
CA ASN A 213 3.11 -3.31 16.71
C ASN A 213 3.49 -2.18 15.76
N SER A 214 4.06 -1.11 16.34
CA SER A 214 4.64 0.00 15.60
C SER A 214 6.11 0.20 15.96
N MET A 215 6.89 0.64 14.98
CA MET A 215 8.25 1.13 15.16
C MET A 215 8.22 2.63 14.94
N VAL A 216 8.58 3.38 15.98
CA VAL A 216 8.65 4.84 15.91
C VAL A 216 10.11 5.24 15.81
N PHE A 217 10.43 6.07 14.83
CA PHE A 217 11.76 6.67 14.66
C PHE A 217 11.62 8.17 14.57
N THR A 218 12.47 8.92 15.25
CA THR A 218 12.77 10.29 14.85
C THR A 218 13.61 10.25 13.58
N TYR A 219 13.35 11.15 12.64
CA TYR A 219 14.13 11.25 11.41
C TYR A 219 14.81 12.61 11.27
N GLU A 220 15.94 12.60 10.58
CA GLU A 220 16.64 13.79 10.10
C GLU A 220 17.07 13.56 8.65
N ILE A 221 16.80 14.53 7.79
CA ILE A 221 17.29 14.54 6.40
C ILE A 221 18.22 15.73 6.25
N SER A 222 19.47 15.46 5.90
CA SER A 222 20.47 16.47 5.59
C SER A 222 21.15 16.13 4.28
N GLU A 223 20.92 16.97 3.26
CA GLU A 223 21.41 16.76 1.89
C GLU A 223 21.04 15.36 1.37
N ASN A 224 22.04 14.47 1.24
CA ASN A 224 21.87 13.11 0.75
C ASN A 224 21.93 12.07 1.87
N THR A 225 21.73 12.47 3.14
CA THR A 225 21.76 11.55 4.29
C THR A 225 20.40 11.55 4.99
N LEU A 226 19.82 10.35 5.13
CA LEU A 226 18.68 10.06 6.00
C LEU A 226 19.19 9.39 7.27
N ILE A 227 18.85 9.96 8.42
CA ILE A 227 19.11 9.36 9.73
C ILE A 227 17.76 8.98 10.35
N LEU A 228 17.61 7.72 10.72
CA LEU A 228 16.47 7.22 11.49
C LEU A 228 16.97 6.78 12.87
N GLU A 229 16.40 7.34 13.92
CA GLU A 229 16.83 7.07 15.29
C GLU A 229 15.64 6.70 16.18
N ASN A 230 15.82 5.69 17.03
CA ASN A 230 14.87 5.38 18.11
C ASN A 230 15.62 5.00 19.40
N ASN A 231 14.91 4.47 20.40
CA ASN A 231 15.52 4.07 21.67
C ASN A 231 16.52 2.90 21.57
N PHE A 232 16.51 2.16 20.47
CA PHE A 232 17.25 0.91 20.30
C PHE A 232 18.35 0.97 19.24
N VAL A 233 18.20 1.81 18.21
CA VAL A 233 19.09 1.83 17.04
C VAL A 233 19.20 3.23 16.42
N ILE A 234 20.31 3.49 15.74
CA ILE A 234 20.52 4.59 14.80
C ILE A 234 20.82 3.97 13.43
N VAL A 235 20.02 4.29 12.44
CA VAL A 235 20.21 3.91 11.04
C VAL A 235 20.63 5.15 10.28
N LYS A 236 21.70 5.04 9.49
CA LYS A 236 22.10 6.06 8.52
C LYS A 236 22.03 5.47 7.13
N ALA A 237 21.40 6.19 6.22
CA ALA A 237 21.27 5.83 4.83
C ALA A 237 21.61 7.02 3.94
N ASN A 238 22.18 6.74 2.76
CA ASN A 238 22.53 7.77 1.79
C ASN A 238 21.63 7.66 0.56
N LYS A 239 21.24 8.80 0.01
CA LYS A 239 20.47 8.86 -1.23
C LYS A 239 21.32 8.37 -2.40
N GLU A 240 20.73 7.51 -3.24
CA GLU A 240 21.33 6.99 -4.48
C GLU A 240 21.27 7.96 -5.65
#